data_AF-A0A8H5L5S5-F1
#
_entry.id   AF-A0A8H5L5S5-F1
#
_cell.length_a   1.000
_cell.length_b   1.000
_cell.length_c   1.000
_cell.angle_alpha   90.00
_cell.angle_beta   90.00
_cell.angle_gamma   90.00
#
_symmetry.space_group_name_H-M   'P 1'
#
loop_
_entity.id
_entity.type
_entity.pdbx_description
1 polymer ?
#
loop_
_entity_poly.entity_id
_entity_poly.type
_entity_poly.pdbx_seq_one_letter_code
_entity_poly.pdbx_strand_id
1 'polypeptide(L)'
;MLILIAGITGMVGQTLARYALEEGYQVRGLSRNPDKLHADIASKLESFVARPDFLDKSYLAKAVKGVDVVIAALPPVPSIIGAGQLALLLEAEKAGVKVFHAASWNFDWSKLELGDHETYDAYIAFKRLAELSSSLKPIYGFTGAILDYSLIHIKDAGRPSLVNSEGRSVVYFGTGEDKMSFTTLDDLAKYALLAINDEEIIKRGVYYVESSHCTMPELADIYGKVRGYEMKKQCFGGKAELQAMLQQARENIGPLHADKYIDLAYGMAFLNGKAAIDPIDNERWASKVTPTSMEQWLKEHPEA
;
A
#
# COMPACT_ATOMS: atom_id res chain seq x y z
N MET A 1 -16.51 -13.93 -12.45
CA MET A 1 -16.41 -12.97 -11.34
C MET A 1 -15.99 -11.62 -11.92
N LEU A 2 -16.75 -10.56 -11.63
CA LEU A 2 -16.45 -9.19 -12.01
C LEU A 2 -15.81 -8.45 -10.83
N ILE A 3 -14.60 -7.94 -11.05
CA ILE A 3 -13.82 -7.18 -10.07
C ILE A 3 -13.85 -5.69 -10.45
N LEU A 4 -14.30 -4.84 -9.53
CA LEU A 4 -14.09 -3.40 -9.62
C LEU A 4 -12.76 -3.03 -8.98
N ILE A 5 -11.87 -2.37 -9.73
CA ILE A 5 -10.65 -1.78 -9.19
C ILE A 5 -10.84 -0.26 -9.11
N ALA A 6 -10.98 0.26 -7.89
CA ALA A 6 -11.07 1.69 -7.63
C ALA A 6 -9.67 2.29 -7.45
N GLY A 7 -9.33 3.32 -8.23
CA GLY A 7 -7.95 3.79 -8.38
C GLY A 7 -7.14 3.02 -9.42
N ILE A 8 -7.81 2.39 -10.40
CA ILE A 8 -7.19 1.51 -11.41
C ILE A 8 -6.02 2.15 -12.19
N THR A 9 -5.97 3.47 -12.32
CA THR A 9 -4.91 4.17 -13.07
C THR A 9 -3.65 4.43 -12.24
N GLY A 10 -3.68 4.10 -10.95
CA GLY A 10 -2.51 4.20 -10.08
C GLY A 10 -1.57 3.01 -10.28
N MET A 11 -0.34 3.13 -9.77
CA MET A 11 0.67 2.08 -9.80
C MET A 11 0.13 0.71 -9.37
N VAL A 12 -0.43 0.62 -8.15
CA VAL A 12 -1.03 -0.62 -7.63
C VAL A 12 -2.25 -1.06 -8.45
N GLY A 13 -3.12 -0.11 -8.82
CA GLY A 13 -4.34 -0.40 -9.57
C GLY A 13 -4.09 -1.02 -10.95
N GLN A 14 -3.07 -0.54 -11.66
CA GLN A 14 -2.71 -1.07 -12.98
C GLN A 14 -2.11 -2.47 -12.87
N THR A 15 -1.23 -2.71 -11.90
CA THR A 15 -0.68 -4.05 -11.67
C THR A 15 -1.78 -5.04 -11.29
N LEU A 16 -2.68 -4.69 -10.37
CA LEU A 16 -3.85 -5.51 -10.04
C LEU A 16 -4.71 -5.82 -11.26
N ALA A 17 -4.99 -4.83 -12.09
CA ALA A 17 -5.80 -5.02 -13.29
C ALA A 17 -5.13 -5.99 -14.27
N ARG A 18 -3.82 -5.86 -14.48
CA ARG A 18 -3.04 -6.75 -15.34
C ARG A 18 -3.14 -8.21 -14.87
N TYR A 19 -2.79 -8.47 -13.61
CA TYR A 19 -2.85 -9.82 -13.04
C TYR A 19 -4.28 -10.37 -13.03
N ALA A 20 -5.28 -9.54 -12.69
CA ALA A 20 -6.67 -10.00 -12.67
C ALA A 20 -7.15 -10.43 -14.06
N LEU A 21 -6.81 -9.66 -15.10
CA LEU A 21 -7.13 -9.99 -16.49
C LEU A 21 -6.41 -11.26 -16.96
N GLU A 22 -5.14 -11.45 -16.57
CA GLU A 22 -4.36 -12.66 -16.88
C GLU A 22 -4.93 -13.92 -16.22
N GLU A 23 -5.48 -13.80 -15.01
CA GLU A 23 -6.19 -14.88 -14.32
C GLU A 23 -7.63 -15.11 -14.86
N GLY A 24 -8.05 -14.35 -15.86
CA GLY A 24 -9.34 -14.52 -16.54
C GLY A 24 -10.52 -13.84 -15.84
N TYR A 25 -10.28 -12.95 -14.88
CA TYR A 25 -11.34 -12.13 -14.30
C TYR A 25 -11.82 -11.06 -15.27
N GLN A 26 -13.10 -10.69 -15.16
CA GLN A 26 -13.58 -9.46 -15.77
C GLN A 26 -13.21 -8.29 -14.85
N VAL A 27 -12.65 -7.23 -15.42
CA VAL A 27 -12.20 -6.06 -14.66
C VAL A 27 -12.97 -4.82 -15.09
N ARG A 28 -13.57 -4.14 -14.11
CA ARG A 28 -14.11 -2.80 -14.25
C ARG A 28 -13.17 -1.80 -13.58
N GLY A 29 -12.86 -0.72 -14.28
CA GLY A 29 -12.05 0.37 -13.77
C GLY A 29 -12.87 1.50 -13.16
N LEU A 30 -12.40 2.08 -12.06
CA LEU A 30 -12.88 3.36 -11.54
C LEU A 30 -11.70 4.28 -11.26
N SER A 31 -11.63 5.43 -11.93
CA SER A 31 -10.64 6.49 -11.65
C SER A 31 -11.08 7.82 -12.26
N ARG A 32 -10.30 8.88 -12.00
CA ARG A 32 -10.55 10.24 -12.50
C ARG A 32 -10.27 10.42 -13.97
N ASN A 33 -9.18 9.82 -14.46
CA ASN A 33 -8.71 10.03 -15.82
C ASN A 33 -8.33 8.69 -16.48
N PRO A 34 -9.11 8.18 -17.45
CA PRO A 34 -8.80 6.94 -18.16
C PRO A 34 -7.53 7.01 -19.00
N ASP A 35 -7.09 8.20 -19.42
CA ASP A 35 -5.94 8.38 -20.34
C ASP A 35 -4.60 7.94 -19.72
N LYS A 36 -4.58 7.76 -18.39
CA LYS A 36 -3.40 7.25 -17.66
C LYS A 36 -3.29 5.73 -17.67
N LEU A 37 -4.30 5.03 -18.18
CA LEU A 37 -4.32 3.57 -18.20
C LEU A 37 -3.49 3.07 -19.39
N HIS A 38 -2.64 2.07 -19.16
CA HIS A 38 -1.94 1.43 -20.27
C HIS A 38 -2.92 0.77 -21.25
N ALA A 39 -2.63 0.88 -22.55
CA ALA A 39 -3.54 0.46 -23.61
C ALA A 39 -3.86 -1.05 -23.59
N ASP A 40 -2.93 -1.87 -23.15
CA ASP A 40 -3.07 -3.32 -22.96
C ASP A 40 -4.10 -3.68 -21.88
N ILE A 41 -4.23 -2.85 -20.84
CA ILE A 41 -5.26 -3.00 -19.81
C ILE A 41 -6.57 -2.40 -20.32
N ALA A 42 -6.53 -1.17 -20.86
CA ALA A 42 -7.71 -0.43 -21.31
C ALA A 42 -8.54 -1.21 -22.34
N SER A 43 -7.88 -1.88 -23.28
CA SER A 43 -8.55 -2.67 -24.34
C SER A 43 -9.24 -3.95 -23.85
N LYS A 44 -8.99 -4.37 -22.60
CA LYS A 44 -9.51 -5.62 -22.03
C LYS A 44 -10.52 -5.40 -20.90
N LEU A 45 -10.76 -4.15 -20.50
CA LEU A 45 -11.71 -3.85 -19.43
C LEU A 45 -13.14 -4.17 -19.85
N GLU A 46 -13.94 -4.68 -18.91
CA GLU A 46 -15.39 -4.81 -19.07
C GLU A 46 -16.04 -3.42 -19.24
N SER A 47 -15.62 -2.46 -18.41
CA SER A 47 -15.95 -1.05 -18.56
C SER A 47 -15.05 -0.17 -17.70
N PHE A 48 -15.10 1.14 -17.95
CA PHE A 48 -14.43 2.15 -17.15
C PHE A 48 -15.42 3.23 -16.70
N VAL A 49 -15.44 3.52 -15.41
CA VAL A 49 -16.23 4.60 -14.82
C VAL A 49 -15.28 5.77 -14.52
N ALA A 50 -15.31 6.79 -15.38
CA ALA A 50 -14.50 8.00 -15.22
C ALA A 50 -15.19 9.00 -14.30
N ARG A 51 -14.49 9.49 -13.26
CA ARG A 51 -15.03 10.55 -12.40
C ARG A 51 -14.01 11.34 -11.55
N PRO A 52 -14.11 12.68 -11.44
CA PRO A 52 -13.22 13.51 -10.61
C PRO A 52 -13.34 13.36 -9.08
N ASP A 53 -14.49 12.93 -8.52
CA ASP A 53 -14.77 12.96 -7.07
C ASP A 53 -15.18 11.59 -6.50
N PHE A 54 -14.53 11.19 -5.40
CA PHE A 54 -14.75 9.93 -4.69
C PHE A 54 -15.91 9.96 -3.69
N LEU A 55 -16.56 11.11 -3.47
CA LEU A 55 -17.66 11.24 -2.50
C LEU A 55 -19.07 11.20 -3.11
N ASP A 56 -19.22 11.35 -4.43
CA ASP A 56 -20.56 11.33 -5.00
C ASP A 56 -21.05 9.89 -5.28
N LYS A 57 -22.06 9.54 -4.48
CA LYS A 57 -22.70 8.23 -4.38
C LYS A 57 -23.30 7.73 -5.67
N SER A 58 -23.81 8.62 -6.54
CA SER A 58 -24.52 8.21 -7.76
C SER A 58 -23.59 7.47 -8.74
N TYR A 59 -22.32 7.86 -8.81
CA TYR A 59 -21.35 7.17 -9.66
C TYR A 59 -20.70 6.00 -8.96
N LEU A 60 -20.52 6.06 -7.64
CA LEU A 60 -20.08 4.88 -6.88
C LEU A 60 -21.09 3.74 -7.07
N ALA A 61 -22.39 4.03 -6.94
CA ALA A 61 -23.49 3.10 -7.23
C ALA A 61 -23.43 2.56 -8.67
N LYS A 62 -23.14 3.41 -9.66
CA LYS A 62 -22.92 2.96 -11.05
C LYS A 62 -21.73 2.02 -11.16
N ALA A 63 -20.61 2.33 -10.52
CA ALA A 63 -19.38 1.55 -10.58
C ALA A 63 -19.57 0.16 -9.97
N VAL A 64 -20.23 0.06 -8.82
CA VAL A 64 -20.42 -1.21 -8.11
C VAL A 64 -21.58 -2.07 -8.64
N LYS A 65 -22.39 -1.55 -9.57
CA LYS A 65 -23.56 -2.27 -10.08
C LYS A 65 -23.17 -3.59 -10.76
N GLY A 66 -23.65 -4.71 -10.22
CA GLY A 66 -23.39 -6.05 -10.75
C GLY A 66 -21.96 -6.57 -10.52
N VAL A 67 -21.20 -5.91 -9.64
CA VAL A 67 -19.82 -6.29 -9.28
C VAL A 67 -19.88 -7.34 -8.17
N ASP A 68 -19.01 -8.36 -8.27
CA ASP A 68 -18.88 -9.41 -7.26
C ASP A 68 -17.89 -8.99 -6.15
N VAL A 69 -16.78 -8.37 -6.55
CA VAL A 69 -15.66 -7.98 -5.68
C VAL A 69 -15.22 -6.55 -5.96
N VAL A 70 -14.97 -5.77 -4.91
CA VAL A 70 -14.33 -4.45 -5.01
C VAL A 70 -12.93 -4.52 -4.42
N ILE A 71 -11.94 -4.01 -5.16
CA ILE A 71 -10.57 -3.77 -4.67
C ILE A 71 -10.29 -2.28 -4.72
N ALA A 72 -10.06 -1.67 -3.55
CA ALA A 72 -9.69 -0.27 -3.42
C ALA A 72 -8.17 -0.10 -3.50
N ALA A 73 -7.67 0.43 -4.61
CA ALA A 73 -6.29 0.86 -4.83
C ALA A 73 -6.21 2.40 -4.83
N LEU A 74 -6.70 3.00 -3.75
CA LEU A 74 -6.85 4.45 -3.61
C LEU A 74 -5.53 5.11 -3.16
N PRO A 75 -5.26 6.36 -3.58
CA PRO A 75 -4.10 7.10 -3.10
C PRO A 75 -4.21 7.38 -1.59
N PRO A 76 -3.09 7.47 -0.84
CA PRO A 76 -3.06 7.64 0.60
C PRO A 76 -3.38 9.09 1.05
N VAL A 77 -4.43 9.68 0.49
CA VAL A 77 -4.94 11.01 0.87
C VAL A 77 -5.99 10.81 1.98
N PRO A 78 -5.88 11.47 3.14
CA PRO A 78 -6.75 11.21 4.29
C PRO A 78 -8.25 11.27 3.97
N SER A 79 -8.70 12.25 3.19
CA SER A 79 -10.10 12.38 2.79
C SER A 79 -10.58 11.27 1.85
N ILE A 80 -9.69 10.73 1.00
CA ILE A 80 -10.01 9.63 0.08
C ILE A 80 -10.02 8.30 0.83
N ILE A 81 -9.02 8.01 1.65
CA ILE A 81 -8.94 6.77 2.44
C ILE A 81 -10.03 6.72 3.52
N GLY A 82 -10.29 7.84 4.20
CA GLY A 82 -11.33 7.92 5.22
C GLY A 82 -12.72 7.93 4.61
N ALA A 83 -13.12 9.09 4.06
CA ALA A 83 -14.49 9.32 3.63
C ALA A 83 -14.81 8.68 2.26
N GLY A 84 -13.90 8.80 1.28
CA GLY A 84 -14.11 8.24 -0.06
C GLY A 84 -14.25 6.72 -0.07
N GLN A 85 -13.37 6.02 0.63
CA GLN A 85 -13.42 4.57 0.75
C GLN A 85 -14.66 4.10 1.51
N LEU A 86 -15.06 4.81 2.57
CA LEU A 86 -16.31 4.53 3.29
C LEU A 86 -17.52 4.68 2.37
N ALA A 87 -17.58 5.74 1.56
CA ALA A 87 -18.65 5.91 0.60
C ALA A 87 -18.69 4.76 -0.43
N LEU A 88 -17.53 4.33 -0.93
CA LEU A 88 -17.43 3.19 -1.85
C LEU A 88 -17.90 1.89 -1.18
N LEU A 89 -17.52 1.63 0.07
CA LEU A 89 -17.93 0.46 0.84
C LEU A 89 -19.46 0.40 0.99
N LEU A 90 -20.08 1.51 1.39
CA LEU A 90 -21.53 1.57 1.61
C LEU A 90 -22.33 1.41 0.32
N GLU A 91 -21.85 1.94 -0.81
CA GLU A 91 -22.51 1.69 -2.10
C GLU A 91 -22.28 0.24 -2.58
N ALA A 92 -21.09 -0.33 -2.36
CA ALA A 92 -20.79 -1.73 -2.64
C ALA A 92 -21.72 -2.69 -1.87
N GLU A 93 -21.92 -2.44 -0.57
CA GLU A 93 -22.85 -3.19 0.26
C GLU A 93 -24.28 -3.13 -0.29
N LYS A 94 -24.80 -1.93 -0.60
CA LYS A 94 -26.14 -1.76 -1.19
C LYS A 94 -26.31 -2.48 -2.51
N ALA A 95 -25.25 -2.56 -3.32
CA ALA A 95 -25.25 -3.26 -4.61
C ALA A 95 -25.10 -4.78 -4.45
N GLY A 96 -24.88 -5.29 -3.24
CA GLY A 96 -24.79 -6.72 -2.95
C GLY A 96 -23.41 -7.35 -3.23
N VAL A 97 -22.35 -6.53 -3.31
CA VAL A 97 -20.94 -6.97 -3.43
C VAL A 97 -20.60 -7.96 -2.31
N LYS A 98 -19.84 -9.00 -2.62
CA LYS A 98 -19.54 -10.10 -1.68
C LYS A 98 -18.22 -9.92 -0.94
N VAL A 99 -17.23 -9.33 -1.60
CA VAL A 99 -15.90 -9.11 -1.02
C VAL A 99 -15.47 -7.68 -1.29
N PHE A 100 -14.93 -7.04 -0.26
CA PHE A 100 -14.36 -5.70 -0.36
C PHE A 100 -12.93 -5.74 0.18
N HIS A 101 -11.94 -5.52 -0.68
CA HIS A 101 -10.56 -5.34 -0.27
C HIS A 101 -10.27 -3.84 -0.13
N ALA A 102 -9.97 -3.39 1.09
CA ALA A 102 -9.65 -1.99 1.36
C ALA A 102 -8.22 -1.64 0.95
N ALA A 103 -7.98 -0.38 0.60
CA ALA A 103 -6.66 0.19 0.46
C ALA A 103 -5.95 0.07 1.82
N SER A 104 -4.88 -0.74 1.87
CA SER A 104 -4.25 -1.12 3.14
C SER A 104 -2.82 -1.67 3.02
N TRP A 105 -2.29 -1.90 1.81
CA TRP A 105 -0.96 -2.46 1.56
C TRP A 105 0.17 -1.55 2.04
N ASN A 106 0.42 -1.56 3.35
CA ASN A 106 1.38 -0.74 4.07
C ASN A 106 1.70 -1.38 5.44
N PHE A 107 2.16 -0.58 6.42
CA PHE A 107 2.44 -1.07 7.78
C PHE A 107 1.15 -1.40 8.54
N ASP A 108 1.27 -2.23 9.58
CA ASP A 108 0.15 -2.61 10.42
C ASP A 108 -0.29 -1.46 11.33
N TRP A 109 -1.11 -0.56 10.77
CA TRP A 109 -1.72 0.56 11.49
C TRP A 109 -2.80 0.12 12.47
N SER A 110 -3.21 -1.15 12.50
CA SER A 110 -4.16 -1.63 13.51
C SER A 110 -3.58 -1.62 14.93
N LYS A 111 -2.24 -1.51 15.02
CA LYS A 111 -1.45 -1.43 16.25
C LYS A 111 -1.07 0.02 16.63
N LEU A 112 -1.65 1.02 15.97
CA LEU A 112 -1.42 2.45 16.20
C LEU A 112 -2.65 3.13 16.80
N GLU A 113 -2.44 4.26 17.46
CA GLU A 113 -3.49 5.15 17.96
C GLU A 113 -3.62 6.39 17.06
N LEU A 114 -4.78 7.06 17.13
CA LEU A 114 -4.99 8.32 16.42
C LEU A 114 -3.98 9.38 16.89
N GLY A 115 -3.30 10.02 15.96
CA GLY A 115 -2.25 11.02 16.22
C GLY A 115 -0.83 10.44 16.24
N ASP A 116 -0.67 9.11 16.20
CA ASP A 116 0.65 8.50 16.03
C ASP A 116 1.22 8.81 14.64
N HIS A 117 0.37 8.79 13.60
CA HIS A 117 0.79 8.94 12.21
C HIS A 117 -0.33 9.52 11.33
N GLU A 118 -0.08 10.70 10.77
CA GLU A 118 -1.09 11.53 10.08
C GLU A 118 -1.75 10.83 8.89
N THR A 119 -1.00 10.06 8.10
CA THR A 119 -1.57 9.23 7.02
C THR A 119 -2.45 8.09 7.55
N TYR A 120 -2.04 7.43 8.63
CA TYR A 120 -2.72 6.22 9.14
C TYR A 120 -3.95 6.53 9.98
N ASP A 121 -4.09 7.74 10.50
CA ASP A 121 -5.32 8.19 11.17
C ASP A 121 -6.57 7.96 10.30
N ALA A 122 -6.47 8.19 8.99
CA ALA A 122 -7.56 7.94 8.06
C ALA A 122 -7.92 6.46 7.91
N TYR A 123 -6.94 5.56 8.01
CA TYR A 123 -7.16 4.11 7.92
C TYR A 123 -7.80 3.58 9.21
N ILE A 124 -7.32 4.04 10.36
CA ILE A 124 -7.90 3.72 11.68
C ILE A 124 -9.36 4.20 11.72
N ALA A 125 -9.62 5.44 11.31
CA ALA A 125 -10.95 6.01 11.24
C ALA A 125 -11.86 5.24 10.27
N PHE A 126 -11.37 4.92 9.06
CA PHE A 126 -12.11 4.12 8.09
C PHE A 126 -12.50 2.75 8.67
N LYS A 127 -11.54 2.01 9.25
CA LYS A 127 -11.81 0.69 9.85
C LYS A 127 -12.90 0.78 10.88
N ARG A 128 -12.82 1.76 11.78
CA ARG A 128 -13.82 1.94 12.83
C ARG A 128 -15.19 2.29 12.28
N LEU A 129 -15.27 3.18 11.29
CA LEU A 129 -16.53 3.56 10.66
C LEU A 129 -17.15 2.40 9.86
N ALA A 130 -16.34 1.62 9.16
CA ALA A 130 -16.78 0.42 8.45
C ALA A 130 -17.42 -0.60 9.40
N GLU A 131 -16.78 -0.90 10.54
CA GLU A 131 -17.32 -1.80 11.58
C GLU A 131 -18.68 -1.34 12.13
N LEU A 132 -18.89 -0.02 12.22
CA LEU A 132 -20.09 0.57 12.79
C LEU A 132 -21.20 0.80 11.77
N SER A 133 -20.90 0.76 10.47
CA SER A 133 -21.82 1.24 9.42
C SER A 133 -22.11 0.25 8.30
N SER A 134 -21.37 -0.87 8.21
CA SER A 134 -21.48 -1.84 7.11
C SER A 134 -21.43 -3.28 7.63
N SER A 135 -22.30 -4.14 7.09
CA SER A 135 -22.24 -5.59 7.26
C SER A 135 -21.23 -6.25 6.31
N LEU A 136 -20.91 -5.60 5.19
CA LEU A 136 -19.80 -6.00 4.31
C LEU A 136 -18.48 -5.66 4.99
N LYS A 137 -17.79 -6.69 5.51
CA LYS A 137 -16.53 -6.56 6.22
C LYS A 137 -15.37 -6.42 5.24
N PRO A 138 -14.57 -5.34 5.30
CA PRO A 138 -13.40 -5.19 4.44
C PRO A 138 -12.29 -6.19 4.80
N ILE A 139 -11.50 -6.57 3.78
CA ILE A 139 -10.20 -7.22 3.92
C ILE A 139 -9.12 -6.14 3.95
N TYR A 140 -8.18 -6.27 4.90
CA TYR A 140 -6.98 -5.46 5.00
C TYR A 140 -5.73 -6.32 4.74
N GLY A 141 -4.89 -5.93 3.79
CA GLY A 141 -3.63 -6.62 3.50
C GLY A 141 -2.46 -5.80 4.03
N PHE A 142 -1.75 -6.31 5.03
CA PHE A 142 -0.52 -5.67 5.53
C PHE A 142 0.69 -6.25 4.82
N THR A 143 1.47 -5.39 4.17
CA THR A 143 2.53 -5.80 3.24
C THR A 143 3.87 -5.10 3.45
N GLY A 144 3.99 -4.25 4.47
CA GLY A 144 5.21 -3.50 4.68
C GLY A 144 5.38 -2.40 3.62
N ALA A 145 6.62 -2.04 3.33
CA ALA A 145 6.93 -1.03 2.32
C ALA A 145 6.86 -1.61 0.89
N ILE A 146 6.18 -0.93 -0.02
CA ILE A 146 6.16 -1.31 -1.44
C ILE A 146 7.48 -0.87 -2.07
N LEU A 147 8.31 -1.79 -2.57
CA LEU A 147 9.65 -1.48 -3.11
C LEU A 147 9.59 -0.51 -4.27
N ASP A 148 8.69 -0.75 -5.22
CA ASP A 148 8.46 0.09 -6.39
C ASP A 148 8.13 1.54 -5.98
N TYR A 149 7.35 1.72 -4.91
CA TYR A 149 7.08 3.05 -4.38
C TYR A 149 8.33 3.63 -3.71
N SER A 150 8.91 2.91 -2.76
CA SER A 150 9.99 3.40 -1.89
C SER A 150 11.31 3.70 -2.61
N LEU A 151 11.56 3.08 -3.76
CA LEU A 151 12.81 3.24 -4.52
C LEU A 151 12.63 4.04 -5.83
N ILE A 152 11.46 3.96 -6.47
CA ILE A 152 11.22 4.61 -7.76
C ILE A 152 10.25 5.79 -7.60
N HIS A 153 9.00 5.51 -7.24
CA HIS A 153 7.91 6.49 -7.37
C HIS A 153 7.80 7.52 -6.24
N ILE A 154 8.43 7.30 -5.08
CA ILE A 154 8.39 8.25 -3.96
C ILE A 154 8.98 9.62 -4.33
N LYS A 155 9.90 9.64 -5.29
CA LYS A 155 10.53 10.87 -5.82
C LYS A 155 9.50 11.76 -6.54
N ASP A 156 8.49 11.18 -7.19
CA ASP A 156 7.39 11.93 -7.83
C ASP A 156 6.53 12.70 -6.81
N ALA A 157 6.56 12.28 -5.55
CA ALA A 157 5.91 12.96 -4.43
C ALA A 157 6.82 14.00 -3.75
N GLY A 158 8.01 14.27 -4.29
CA GLY A 158 8.98 15.20 -3.70
C GLY A 158 9.60 14.71 -2.38
N ARG A 159 9.50 13.40 -2.10
CA ARG A 159 9.98 12.77 -0.88
C ARG A 159 11.28 11.98 -1.13
N PRO A 160 12.16 11.85 -0.13
CA PRO A 160 13.41 11.11 -0.27
C PRO A 160 13.14 9.62 -0.46
N SER A 161 13.90 8.98 -1.35
CA SER A 161 13.92 7.52 -1.44
C SER A 161 14.64 6.90 -0.24
N LEU A 162 14.31 5.64 0.08
CA LEU A 162 15.02 4.86 1.08
C LEU A 162 16.52 4.71 0.76
N VAL A 163 16.88 4.78 -0.53
CA VAL A 163 18.26 4.74 -1.00
C VAL A 163 18.60 6.05 -1.69
N ASN A 164 19.65 6.71 -1.23
CA ASN A 164 20.29 7.81 -1.95
C ASN A 164 21.34 7.23 -2.90
N SER A 165 20.95 6.97 -4.14
CA SER A 165 21.84 6.37 -5.15
C SER A 165 22.97 7.33 -5.58
N GLU A 166 22.71 8.64 -5.65
CA GLU A 166 23.72 9.65 -5.99
C GLU A 166 24.79 9.78 -4.90
N GLY A 167 24.36 9.88 -3.64
CA GLY A 167 25.24 9.95 -2.47
C GLY A 167 25.80 8.60 -2.02
N ARG A 168 25.33 7.51 -2.64
CA ARG A 168 25.61 6.11 -2.28
C ARG A 168 25.42 5.87 -0.80
N SER A 169 24.25 6.23 -0.28
CA SER A 169 23.95 6.07 1.15
C SER A 169 22.54 5.59 1.43
N VAL A 170 22.40 4.96 2.58
CA VAL A 170 21.12 4.63 3.23
C VAL A 170 21.15 5.27 4.60
N VAL A 171 20.11 6.05 4.90
CA VAL A 171 19.92 6.70 6.19
C VAL A 171 18.95 5.89 7.03
N TYR A 172 19.26 5.75 8.31
CA TYR A 172 18.37 5.08 9.27
C TYR A 172 18.45 5.73 10.66
N PHE A 173 17.45 5.43 11.48
CA PHE A 173 17.42 5.76 12.90
C PHE A 173 17.40 4.47 13.73
N GLY A 174 17.74 4.58 15.01
CA GLY A 174 17.79 3.45 15.93
C GLY A 174 19.10 2.66 15.81
N THR A 175 19.05 1.39 16.23
CA THR A 175 20.23 0.52 16.30
C THR A 175 20.67 0.02 14.93
N GLY A 176 19.75 -0.02 13.95
CA GLY A 176 19.97 -0.66 12.66
C GLY A 176 19.69 -2.16 12.65
N GLU A 177 19.18 -2.71 13.76
CA GLU A 177 18.84 -4.13 13.91
C GLU A 177 17.36 -4.42 13.62
N ASP A 178 16.50 -3.40 13.62
CA ASP A 178 15.09 -3.54 13.29
C ASP A 178 14.92 -3.90 11.81
N LYS A 179 14.09 -4.91 11.55
CA LYS A 179 13.76 -5.37 10.19
C LYS A 179 12.50 -4.69 9.69
N MET A 180 12.49 -4.39 8.39
CA MET A 180 11.32 -3.90 7.67
C MET A 180 10.90 -4.94 6.64
N SER A 181 9.61 -5.22 6.59
CA SER A 181 9.00 -6.03 5.54
C SER A 181 8.84 -5.20 4.26
N PHE A 182 9.12 -5.83 3.12
CA PHE A 182 9.06 -5.24 1.79
C PHE A 182 8.22 -6.12 0.86
N THR A 183 7.44 -5.49 0.00
CA THR A 183 6.64 -6.20 -1.01
C THR A 183 6.82 -5.55 -2.39
N THR A 184 6.92 -6.37 -3.43
CA THR A 184 6.91 -5.91 -4.83
C THR A 184 5.48 -5.69 -5.31
N LEU A 185 5.26 -4.83 -6.30
CA LEU A 185 3.91 -4.67 -6.88
C LEU A 185 3.31 -5.97 -7.39
N ASP A 186 4.13 -6.83 -7.99
CA ASP A 186 3.70 -8.09 -8.56
C ASP A 186 3.24 -9.07 -7.49
N ASP A 187 3.99 -9.23 -6.40
CA ASP A 187 3.57 -10.10 -5.30
C ASP A 187 2.38 -9.53 -4.55
N LEU A 188 2.32 -8.20 -4.36
CA LEU A 188 1.14 -7.53 -3.81
C LEU A 188 -0.12 -7.89 -4.62
N ALA A 189 -0.05 -7.79 -5.95
CA ALA A 189 -1.17 -8.09 -6.82
C ALA A 189 -1.60 -9.57 -6.72
N LYS A 190 -0.63 -10.51 -6.77
CA LYS A 190 -0.90 -11.94 -6.59
C LYS A 190 -1.58 -12.24 -5.25
N TYR A 191 -1.02 -11.74 -4.15
CA TYR A 191 -1.58 -11.98 -2.82
C TYR A 191 -2.96 -11.36 -2.63
N ALA A 192 -3.19 -10.14 -3.16
CA ALA A 192 -4.51 -9.51 -3.11
C ALA A 192 -5.57 -10.33 -3.87
N LEU A 193 -5.24 -10.86 -5.05
CA LEU A 193 -6.14 -11.71 -5.83
C LEU A 193 -6.41 -13.06 -5.15
N LEU A 194 -5.41 -13.62 -4.47
CA LEU A 194 -5.61 -14.82 -3.66
C LEU A 194 -6.49 -14.55 -2.43
N ALA A 195 -6.28 -13.43 -1.74
CA ALA A 195 -7.02 -13.04 -0.55
C ALA A 195 -8.52 -12.87 -0.82
N ILE A 196 -8.91 -12.31 -1.97
CA ILE A 196 -10.34 -12.13 -2.32
C ILE A 196 -11.05 -13.44 -2.66
N ASN A 197 -10.33 -14.56 -2.79
CA ASN A 197 -10.87 -15.89 -3.06
C ASN A 197 -10.67 -16.86 -1.87
N ASP A 198 -9.99 -16.44 -0.80
CA ASP A 198 -9.71 -17.29 0.36
C ASP A 198 -10.79 -17.10 1.43
N GLU A 199 -11.66 -18.08 1.61
CA GLU A 199 -12.78 -18.02 2.56
C GLU A 199 -12.34 -17.72 4.00
N GLU A 200 -11.15 -18.19 4.40
CA GLU A 200 -10.62 -17.92 5.74
C GLU A 200 -10.20 -16.46 5.87
N ILE A 201 -9.50 -15.91 4.87
CA ILE A 201 -9.11 -14.50 4.86
C ILE A 201 -10.32 -13.58 4.74
N ILE A 202 -11.30 -13.92 3.91
CA ILE A 202 -12.57 -13.17 3.80
C ILE A 202 -13.27 -13.12 5.17
N LYS A 203 -13.29 -14.23 5.91
CA LYS A 203 -13.88 -14.29 7.25
C LYS A 203 -13.05 -13.53 8.30
N ARG A 204 -11.72 -13.66 8.24
CA ARG A 204 -10.75 -13.04 9.16
C ARG A 204 -10.67 -11.51 8.94
N GLY A 205 -10.86 -11.05 7.71
CA GLY A 205 -10.81 -9.65 7.31
C GLY A 205 -9.40 -9.06 7.26
N VAL A 206 -8.35 -9.87 7.45
CA VAL A 206 -6.97 -9.40 7.41
C VAL A 206 -6.03 -10.52 6.98
N TYR A 207 -4.97 -10.16 6.25
CA TYR A 207 -3.84 -11.04 5.96
C TYR A 207 -2.53 -10.25 5.98
N TYR A 208 -1.43 -10.99 6.11
CA TYR A 208 -0.10 -10.46 6.34
C TYR A 208 0.91 -11.15 5.41
N VAL A 209 1.54 -10.44 4.48
CA VAL A 209 2.49 -11.07 3.53
C VAL A 209 3.65 -10.15 3.19
N GLU A 210 4.77 -10.71 2.78
CA GLU A 210 5.92 -9.94 2.29
C GLU A 210 6.60 -10.63 1.10
N SER A 211 7.29 -9.86 0.27
CA SER A 211 8.23 -10.40 -0.72
C SER A 211 9.59 -10.72 -0.09
N SER A 212 10.05 -9.85 0.81
CA SER A 212 11.31 -9.98 1.53
C SER A 212 11.32 -9.10 2.77
N HIS A 213 12.32 -9.26 3.63
CA HIS A 213 12.57 -8.34 4.74
C HIS A 213 14.07 -8.14 4.92
N CYS A 214 14.47 -6.97 5.40
CA CYS A 214 15.86 -6.70 5.79
C CYS A 214 15.92 -5.51 6.75
N THR A 215 17.07 -5.33 7.40
CA THR A 215 17.39 -4.08 8.08
C THR A 215 17.79 -3.00 7.07
N MET A 216 17.84 -1.74 7.50
CA MET A 216 18.33 -0.66 6.64
C MET A 216 19.83 -0.80 6.29
N PRO A 217 20.72 -1.22 7.22
CA PRO A 217 22.08 -1.64 6.87
C PRO A 217 22.14 -2.77 5.83
N GLU A 218 21.30 -3.80 5.95
CA GLU A 218 21.25 -4.92 4.98
C GLU A 218 20.75 -4.45 3.60
N LEU A 219 19.77 -3.53 3.55
CA LEU A 219 19.33 -2.90 2.29
C LEU A 219 20.51 -2.25 1.58
N ALA A 220 21.37 -1.54 2.31
CA ALA A 220 22.56 -0.90 1.74
C ALA A 220 23.52 -1.94 1.14
N ASP A 221 23.72 -3.08 1.82
CA ASP A 221 24.58 -4.17 1.33
C ASP A 221 24.01 -4.85 0.08
N ILE A 222 22.72 -5.17 0.09
CA ILE A 222 22.03 -5.80 -1.05
C ILE A 222 22.07 -4.85 -2.26
N TYR A 223 21.73 -3.58 -2.06
CA TYR A 223 21.76 -2.57 -3.11
C TYR A 223 23.17 -2.40 -3.69
N GLY A 224 24.17 -2.23 -2.82
CA GLY A 224 25.56 -2.09 -3.25
C GLY A 224 26.09 -3.30 -4.00
N LYS A 225 25.77 -4.52 -3.55
CA LYS A 225 26.10 -5.78 -4.23
C LYS A 225 25.52 -5.83 -5.65
N VAL A 226 24.24 -5.50 -5.82
CA VAL A 226 23.58 -5.54 -7.14
C VAL A 226 24.13 -4.46 -8.06
N ARG A 227 24.42 -3.26 -7.52
CA ARG A 227 24.88 -2.11 -8.32
C ARG A 227 26.40 -2.08 -8.54
N GLY A 228 27.16 -2.94 -7.86
CA GLY A 228 28.62 -3.04 -8.01
C GLY A 228 29.41 -1.93 -7.32
N TYR A 229 28.88 -1.33 -6.26
CA TYR A 229 29.60 -0.33 -5.46
C TYR A 229 29.23 -0.40 -3.97
N GLU A 230 30.12 0.09 -3.11
CA GLU A 230 29.87 0.15 -1.66
C GLU A 230 28.89 1.28 -1.31
N MET A 231 28.00 1.01 -0.36
CA MET A 231 27.02 1.95 0.17
C MET A 231 27.38 2.40 1.58
N LYS A 232 27.24 3.69 1.85
CA LYS A 232 27.38 4.26 3.20
C LYS A 232 26.13 3.97 4.02
N LYS A 233 26.32 3.46 5.23
CA LYS A 233 25.26 3.23 6.22
C LYS A 233 25.30 4.37 7.24
N GLN A 234 24.29 5.23 7.27
CA GLN A 234 24.30 6.45 8.07
C GLN A 234 23.21 6.42 9.13
N CYS A 235 23.60 6.21 10.40
CA CYS A 235 22.69 6.38 11.53
C CYS A 235 22.54 7.89 11.82
N PHE A 236 21.31 8.39 11.81
CA PHE A 236 20.97 9.80 12.06
C PHE A 236 20.54 10.08 13.50
N GLY A 237 20.53 9.05 14.35
CA GLY A 237 20.16 9.15 15.76
C GLY A 237 19.37 7.94 16.22
N GLY A 238 19.08 7.88 17.52
CA GLY A 238 18.21 6.88 18.10
C GLY A 238 16.73 7.26 17.97
N LYS A 239 15.90 6.45 18.64
CA LYS A 239 14.45 6.66 18.71
C LYS A 239 14.06 7.98 19.39
N ALA A 240 14.81 8.39 20.42
CA ALA A 240 14.53 9.62 21.15
C ALA A 240 14.78 10.87 20.29
N GLU A 241 15.87 10.87 19.52
CA GLU A 241 16.18 11.94 18.57
C GLU A 241 15.12 12.02 17.47
N LEU A 242 14.72 10.89 16.89
CA LEU A 242 13.65 10.85 15.90
C LEU A 242 12.32 11.38 16.46
N GLN A 243 11.98 10.98 17.68
CA GLN A 243 10.77 11.46 18.36
C GLN A 243 10.81 12.97 18.59
N ALA A 244 11.95 13.52 19.02
CA ALA A 244 12.12 14.96 19.20
C ALA A 244 12.01 15.72 17.87
N MET A 245 12.60 15.20 16.78
CA MET A 245 12.47 15.77 15.44
C MET A 245 11.01 15.78 14.97
N LEU A 246 10.28 14.67 15.15
CA LEU A 246 8.87 14.58 14.79
C LEU A 246 8.01 15.55 15.61
N GLN A 247 8.26 15.65 16.92
CA GLN A 247 7.55 16.61 17.78
C GLN A 247 7.80 18.04 17.34
N GLN A 248 9.07 18.42 17.12
CA GLN A 248 9.43 19.75 16.64
C GLN A 248 8.77 20.06 15.28
N ALA A 249 8.71 19.07 14.38
CA ALA A 249 8.02 19.25 13.10
C ALA A 249 6.53 19.51 13.29
N ARG A 250 5.84 18.75 14.15
CA ARG A 250 4.41 18.94 14.46
C ARG A 250 4.10 20.28 15.13
N GLU A 251 5.03 20.82 15.91
CA GLU A 251 4.90 22.15 16.53
C GLU A 251 5.03 23.29 15.53
N ASN A 252 5.83 23.12 14.47
CA ASN A 252 6.19 24.18 13.53
C ASN A 252 5.51 24.08 12.16
N ILE A 253 4.99 22.92 11.80
CA ILE A 253 4.36 22.64 10.50
C ILE A 253 2.91 22.23 10.77
N GLY A 254 1.96 23.03 10.29
CA GLY A 254 0.54 22.74 10.46
C GLY A 254 0.14 21.41 9.79
N PRO A 255 -0.89 20.71 10.30
CA PRO A 255 -1.26 19.35 9.88
C PRO A 255 -1.69 19.23 8.41
N LEU A 256 -2.09 20.32 7.76
CA LEU A 256 -2.34 20.35 6.31
C LEU A 256 -1.08 20.08 5.47
N HIS A 257 0.09 20.28 6.06
CA HIS A 257 1.41 20.12 5.44
C HIS A 257 2.20 18.95 6.05
N ALA A 258 1.50 17.95 6.59
CA ALA A 258 2.12 16.77 7.19
C ALA A 258 3.04 16.02 6.22
N ASP A 259 2.79 16.12 4.90
CA ASP A 259 3.64 15.58 3.85
C ASP A 259 5.12 16.00 3.97
N LYS A 260 5.39 17.18 4.55
CA LYS A 260 6.76 17.70 4.74
C LYS A 260 7.56 16.98 5.84
N TYR A 261 6.89 16.29 6.75
CA TYR A 261 7.55 15.61 7.87
C TYR A 261 7.10 14.15 8.04
N ILE A 262 6.23 13.65 7.17
CA ILE A 262 5.59 12.33 7.30
C ILE A 262 6.60 11.18 7.37
N ASP A 263 7.77 11.32 6.74
CA ASP A 263 8.85 10.33 6.80
C ASP A 263 9.37 10.11 8.23
N LEU A 264 9.33 11.14 9.09
CA LEU A 264 9.66 10.99 10.51
C LEU A 264 8.61 10.16 11.25
N ALA A 265 7.32 10.33 10.92
CA ALA A 265 6.24 9.53 11.48
C ALA A 265 6.32 8.06 11.02
N TYR A 266 6.67 7.81 9.76
CA TYR A 266 6.98 6.46 9.25
C TYR A 266 8.16 5.84 10.00
N GLY A 267 9.24 6.60 10.20
CA GLY A 267 10.39 6.15 10.99
C GLY A 267 10.01 5.81 12.44
N MET A 268 9.16 6.62 13.08
CA MET A 268 8.67 6.32 14.43
C MET A 268 7.79 5.07 14.46
N ALA A 269 6.89 4.89 13.49
CA ALA A 269 6.10 3.66 13.36
C ALA A 269 7.01 2.44 13.18
N PHE A 270 8.07 2.56 12.38
CA PHE A 270 9.08 1.52 12.21
C PHE A 270 9.76 1.16 13.54
N LEU A 271 10.33 2.14 14.25
CA LEU A 271 11.01 1.93 15.54
C LEU A 271 10.07 1.59 16.72
N ASN A 272 8.75 1.63 16.49
CA ASN A 272 7.73 1.11 17.39
C ASN A 272 7.34 -0.35 17.06
N GLY A 273 8.11 -1.02 16.19
CA GLY A 273 7.92 -2.42 15.83
C GLY A 273 6.72 -2.66 14.91
N LYS A 274 6.33 -1.66 14.10
CA LYS A 274 5.14 -1.77 13.23
C LYS A 274 5.45 -2.09 11.76
N ALA A 275 6.72 -2.09 11.36
CA ALA A 275 7.11 -2.35 9.97
C ALA A 275 7.50 -3.79 9.67
N ALA A 276 7.82 -4.58 10.71
CA ALA A 276 7.97 -6.02 10.57
C ALA A 276 6.58 -6.66 10.62
N ILE A 277 6.31 -7.54 9.67
CA ILE A 277 5.07 -8.29 9.62
C ILE A 277 5.16 -9.51 10.55
N ASP A 278 4.24 -9.55 11.52
CA ASP A 278 4.05 -10.69 12.42
C ASP A 278 2.57 -10.71 12.87
N PRO A 279 1.80 -11.80 12.61
CA PRO A 279 2.21 -13.05 11.94
C PRO A 279 2.45 -12.88 10.43
N ILE A 280 3.03 -13.89 9.77
CA ILE A 280 3.22 -13.96 8.31
C ILE A 280 2.39 -15.09 7.70
N ASP A 281 1.59 -14.77 6.68
CA ASP A 281 0.69 -15.70 5.99
C ASP A 281 1.27 -16.23 4.66
N ASN A 282 2.54 -15.95 4.30
CA ASN A 282 3.15 -16.39 3.04
C ASN A 282 2.95 -17.89 2.75
N GLU A 283 3.13 -18.74 3.77
CA GLU A 283 2.99 -20.20 3.67
C GLU A 283 1.58 -20.66 3.28
N ARG A 284 0.55 -19.84 3.56
CA ARG A 284 -0.83 -20.11 3.14
C ARG A 284 -0.95 -20.24 1.62
N TRP A 285 -0.12 -19.52 0.88
CA TRP A 285 -0.16 -19.43 -0.58
C TRP A 285 1.16 -19.86 -1.24
N ALA A 286 2.03 -20.59 -0.53
CA ALA A 286 3.35 -21.00 -1.03
C ALA A 286 3.29 -21.88 -2.31
N SER A 287 2.17 -22.56 -2.57
CA SER A 287 1.96 -23.33 -3.80
C SER A 287 1.63 -22.47 -5.02
N LYS A 288 1.31 -21.18 -4.82
CA LYS A 288 0.87 -20.26 -5.87
C LYS A 288 1.79 -19.05 -6.03
N VAL A 289 2.47 -18.63 -4.96
CA VAL A 289 3.35 -17.46 -4.96
C VAL A 289 4.70 -17.86 -4.38
N THR A 290 5.75 -17.61 -5.16
CA THR A 290 7.12 -17.57 -4.67
C THR A 290 7.49 -16.10 -4.47
N PRO A 291 7.75 -15.66 -3.21
CA PRO A 291 8.12 -14.28 -2.92
C PRO A 291 9.36 -13.83 -3.69
N THR A 292 9.29 -12.64 -4.28
CA THR A 292 10.38 -12.03 -5.04
C THR A 292 11.43 -11.48 -4.08
N SER A 293 12.66 -11.99 -4.16
CA SER A 293 13.75 -11.45 -3.34
C SER A 293 14.08 -10.00 -3.73
N MET A 294 14.51 -9.19 -2.77
CA MET A 294 14.99 -7.83 -3.03
C MET A 294 16.15 -7.80 -4.04
N GLU A 295 17.06 -8.78 -3.98
CA GLU A 295 18.16 -8.88 -4.95
C GLU A 295 17.65 -9.12 -6.38
N GLN A 296 16.64 -9.98 -6.55
CA GLN A 296 16.02 -10.22 -7.85
C GLN A 296 15.32 -8.95 -8.35
N TRP A 297 14.47 -8.34 -7.52
CA TRP A 297 13.73 -7.14 -7.90
C TRP A 297 14.68 -6.00 -8.32
N LEU A 298 15.76 -5.77 -7.58
CA LEU A 298 16.76 -4.75 -7.93
C LEU A 298 17.46 -5.04 -9.27
N LYS A 299 17.68 -6.30 -9.65
CA LYS A 299 18.27 -6.65 -10.96
C LYS A 299 17.31 -6.35 -12.11
N GLU A 300 16.01 -6.52 -11.87
CA GLU A 300 14.95 -6.27 -12.85
C GLU A 300 14.63 -4.77 -13.00
N HIS A 301 14.96 -3.95 -11.99
CA HIS A 301 14.68 -2.51 -11.94
C HIS A 301 15.98 -1.68 -11.83
N PRO A 302 16.72 -1.49 -12.94
CA PRO A 302 17.97 -0.71 -12.95
C PRO A 302 17.77 0.79 -12.65
N GLU A 303 16.55 1.32 -12.81
CA GLU A 303 16.17 2.71 -12.53
C GLU A 303 16.00 3.04 -11.04
N ALA A 304 15.88 2.02 -10.18
CA ALA A 304 15.76 2.17 -8.73
C ALA A 304 17.05 2.70 -8.08
#